data_AF-A0AB74EQ27-F1
#
_entry.id   AF-A0AB74EQ27-F1
#
_cell.length_a   1.000
_cell.length_b   1.000
_cell.length_c   1.000
_cell.angle_alpha   90.00
_cell.angle_beta   90.00
_cell.angle_gamma   90.00
#
_symmetry.space_group_name_H-M   'P 1'
#
loop_
_entity.id
_entity.type
_entity.pdbx_description
1 polymer ?
#
loop_
_entity_poly.entity_id
_entity_poly.type
_entity_poly.pdbx_seq_one_letter_code
_entity_poly.pdbx_strand_id
1 'polypeptide(L)'
;MHVFLPPHPGPIAASEFYGANIGQVLILGLPTAFITWYFSGYMLGKVLGRAIHVPVPELLSGGTRDSDPPKEPAKAGTVVAVMLIPMLLIFLNTGVSALISEKLVSADETWVQTAKMIGSTPVALLISVLAALLVLGRKRGESGSTLEKTVDGALAPVCSVILITGAGGMFGGVLRASGIGKALADSMADLGIPVLLGCFLAALALRIAQGSATVALTTAAALMAPAVAAAAFTDWQLACIVLATAAGSVGCSHFNDSGFWLVGRLLDMDVPTTLKTWTANQTLIALIGFALSALLFAIV
;
A
#
# COMPACT_ATOMS: atom_id res chain seq x y z
N MET A 1 -4.51 5.69 -1.92
CA MET A 1 -4.31 4.48 -2.75
C MET A 1 -3.01 3.77 -2.42
N HIS A 2 -1.85 4.38 -2.67
CA HIS A 2 -0.52 3.71 -2.58
C HIS A 2 -0.23 3.01 -1.24
N VAL A 3 -0.60 3.60 -0.10
CA VAL A 3 -0.27 3.01 1.21
C VAL A 3 -1.27 1.97 1.70
N PHE A 4 -2.51 1.99 1.20
CA PHE A 4 -3.61 1.18 1.76
C PHE A 4 -3.97 -0.04 0.91
N LEU A 5 -3.62 -0.04 -0.38
CA LEU A 5 -4.16 -1.00 -1.32
C LEU A 5 -3.08 -1.91 -1.91
N PRO A 6 -3.32 -3.23 -1.92
CA PRO A 6 -2.73 -4.15 -2.90
C PRO A 6 -2.90 -3.62 -4.34
N PRO A 7 -1.94 -3.83 -5.24
CA PRO A 7 -0.79 -4.72 -5.13
C PRO A 7 0.49 -4.05 -4.57
N HIS A 8 0.38 -2.88 -3.94
CA HIS A 8 1.55 -2.21 -3.42
C HIS A 8 2.31 -3.11 -2.42
N PRO A 9 3.65 -3.20 -2.48
CA PRO A 9 4.40 -4.18 -1.70
C PRO A 9 4.19 -4.09 -0.19
N GLY A 10 3.99 -2.88 0.34
CA GLY A 10 3.76 -2.67 1.77
C GLY A 10 2.52 -3.39 2.30
N PRO A 11 1.30 -3.08 1.78
CA PRO A 11 0.07 -3.80 2.12
C PRO A 11 0.13 -5.30 1.86
N ILE A 12 0.80 -5.74 0.79
CA ILE A 12 0.98 -7.17 0.52
C ILE A 12 1.78 -7.85 1.63
N ALA A 13 2.97 -7.33 1.94
CA ALA A 13 3.83 -7.89 2.97
C ALA A 13 3.16 -7.84 4.36
N ALA A 14 2.47 -6.75 4.69
CA ALA A 14 1.72 -6.66 5.95
C ALA A 14 0.59 -7.69 6.03
N SER A 15 -0.13 -7.90 4.93
CA SER A 15 -1.17 -8.93 4.85
C SER A 15 -0.59 -10.33 5.03
N GLU A 16 0.56 -10.61 4.43
CA GLU A 16 1.26 -11.89 4.59
C GLU A 16 1.76 -12.11 6.02
N PHE A 17 2.34 -11.10 6.67
CA PHE A 17 2.81 -11.20 8.05
C PHE A 17 1.68 -11.45 9.05
N TYR A 18 0.52 -10.84 8.84
CA TYR A 18 -0.64 -11.00 9.71
C TYR A 18 -1.56 -12.17 9.30
N GLY A 19 -1.36 -12.77 8.13
CA GLY A 19 -2.26 -13.79 7.58
C GLY A 19 -3.61 -13.24 7.11
N ALA A 20 -3.69 -11.94 6.78
CA ALA A 20 -4.92 -11.30 6.33
C ALA A 20 -5.26 -11.67 4.88
N ASN A 21 -6.55 -11.84 4.58
CA ASN A 21 -7.00 -12.05 3.21
C ASN A 21 -6.83 -10.75 2.38
N ILE A 22 -6.00 -10.81 1.35
CA ILE A 22 -5.64 -9.66 0.51
C ILE A 22 -6.87 -9.01 -0.15
N GLY A 23 -7.87 -9.79 -0.55
CA GLY A 23 -9.07 -9.18 -1.14
C GLY A 23 -10.00 -8.57 -0.11
N GLN A 24 -10.05 -9.05 1.14
CA GLN A 24 -10.75 -8.32 2.21
C GLN A 24 -10.05 -7.00 2.52
N VAL A 25 -8.71 -6.99 2.56
CA VAL A 25 -7.91 -5.76 2.65
C VAL A 25 -8.25 -4.81 1.49
N LEU A 26 -8.46 -5.33 0.29
CA LEU A 26 -8.85 -4.52 -0.87
C LEU A 26 -10.28 -3.98 -0.75
N ILE A 27 -11.24 -4.81 -0.33
CA ILE A 27 -12.64 -4.45 -0.11
C ILE A 27 -12.76 -3.33 0.94
N LEU A 28 -12.07 -3.44 2.07
CA LEU A 28 -12.09 -2.43 3.13
C LEU A 28 -11.20 -1.23 2.81
N GLY A 29 -10.07 -1.48 2.17
CA GLY A 29 -9.07 -0.47 1.86
C GLY A 29 -9.52 0.51 0.76
N LEU A 30 -10.37 0.08 -0.17
CA LEU A 30 -10.80 0.94 -1.29
C LEU A 30 -11.72 2.08 -0.82
N PRO A 31 -12.80 1.83 -0.05
CA PRO A 31 -13.58 2.88 0.60
C PRO A 31 -12.71 3.75 1.51
N THR A 32 -11.84 3.12 2.31
CA THR A 32 -10.92 3.85 3.22
C THR A 32 -10.05 4.82 2.44
N ALA A 33 -9.45 4.39 1.33
CA ALA A 33 -8.60 5.22 0.49
C ALA A 33 -9.38 6.34 -0.21
N PHE A 34 -10.62 6.08 -0.64
CA PHE A 34 -11.48 7.08 -1.27
C PHE A 34 -11.89 8.18 -0.29
N ILE A 35 -12.38 7.79 0.90
CA ILE A 35 -12.76 8.73 1.96
C ILE A 35 -11.54 9.56 2.39
N THR A 36 -10.40 8.90 2.59
CA THR A 36 -9.15 9.58 2.97
C THR A 36 -8.68 10.57 1.90
N TRP A 37 -8.79 10.21 0.61
CA TRP A 37 -8.49 11.12 -0.49
C TRP A 37 -9.41 12.35 -0.52
N TYR A 38 -10.71 12.17 -0.27
CA TYR A 38 -11.66 13.28 -0.28
C TYR A 38 -11.34 14.31 0.81
N PHE A 39 -11.12 13.86 2.05
CA PHE A 39 -10.83 14.76 3.16
C PHE A 39 -9.40 15.32 3.13
N SER A 40 -8.41 14.46 2.91
CA SER A 40 -7.00 14.88 2.95
C SER A 40 -6.49 15.45 1.64
N GLY A 41 -6.91 14.92 0.50
CA GLY A 41 -6.51 15.44 -0.80
C GLY A 41 -7.33 16.67 -1.20
N TYR A 42 -8.65 16.50 -1.32
CA TYR A 42 -9.51 17.51 -1.90
C TYR A 42 -9.87 18.64 -0.93
N MET A 43 -10.40 18.33 0.27
CA MET A 43 -10.81 19.36 1.23
C MET A 43 -9.62 20.13 1.80
N LEU A 44 -8.59 19.43 2.30
CA LEU A 44 -7.40 20.10 2.82
C LEU A 44 -6.70 20.91 1.72
N GLY A 45 -6.64 20.38 0.49
CA GLY A 45 -6.10 21.10 -0.66
C GLY A 45 -6.81 22.44 -0.92
N LYS A 46 -8.14 22.49 -0.84
CA LYS A 46 -8.91 23.74 -0.93
C LYS A 46 -8.62 24.71 0.21
N VAL A 47 -8.41 24.21 1.42
CA VAL A 47 -8.14 25.05 2.59
C VAL A 47 -6.72 25.63 2.51
N LEU A 48 -5.71 24.78 2.29
CA LEU A 48 -4.32 25.20 2.19
C LEU A 48 -4.08 26.08 0.96
N GLY A 49 -4.74 25.80 -0.17
CA GLY A 49 -4.64 26.62 -1.38
C GLY A 49 -5.17 28.05 -1.23
N ARG A 50 -5.95 28.36 -0.19
CA ARG A 50 -6.35 29.74 0.14
C ARG A 50 -5.24 30.53 0.83
N ALA A 51 -4.33 29.86 1.53
CA ALA A 51 -3.32 30.50 2.37
C ALA A 51 -1.91 30.37 1.79
N ILE A 52 -1.61 29.28 1.09
CA ILE A 52 -0.31 28.95 0.53
C ILE A 52 -0.43 28.98 -0.99
N HIS A 53 0.08 30.04 -1.61
CA HIS A 53 0.19 30.12 -3.06
C HIS A 53 1.55 29.56 -3.48
N VAL A 54 1.50 28.42 -4.16
CA VAL A 54 2.65 27.82 -4.80
C VAL A 54 2.58 28.18 -6.29
N PRO A 55 3.62 28.81 -6.87
CA PRO A 55 3.63 29.10 -8.30
C PRO A 55 3.48 27.80 -9.10
N VAL A 56 2.77 27.84 -10.22
CA VAL A 56 2.66 26.65 -11.09
C VAL A 56 4.07 26.35 -11.60
N PRO A 57 4.63 25.17 -11.28
CA PRO A 57 5.97 24.79 -11.73
C PRO A 57 6.06 24.83 -13.25
N GLU A 58 7.21 25.22 -13.81
CA GLU A 58 7.42 25.24 -15.26
C GLU A 58 7.14 23.89 -15.93
N LEU A 59 7.36 22.80 -15.18
CA LEU A 59 7.04 21.43 -15.59
C LEU A 59 5.53 21.22 -15.87
N LEU A 60 4.66 21.91 -15.13
CA LEU A 60 3.20 21.83 -15.24
C LEU A 60 2.62 22.93 -16.15
N SER A 61 3.35 24.05 -16.34
CA SER A 61 2.97 25.12 -17.27
C SER A 61 3.46 24.88 -18.71
N GLY A 62 4.10 23.74 -18.97
CA GLY A 62 4.53 23.35 -20.31
C GLY A 62 5.86 23.97 -20.74
N GLY A 63 6.88 23.94 -19.87
CA GLY A 63 8.25 24.40 -20.13
C GLY A 63 8.81 23.99 -21.50
N THR A 64 9.91 24.65 -21.92
CA THR A 64 10.51 24.57 -23.27
C THR A 64 10.22 23.24 -23.96
N ARG A 65 9.32 23.29 -24.96
CA ARG A 65 8.93 22.13 -25.78
C ARG A 65 10.21 21.43 -26.21
N ASP A 66 10.45 20.25 -25.65
CA ASP A 66 11.47 19.35 -26.17
C ASP A 66 11.17 19.17 -27.66
N SER A 67 12.17 19.30 -28.53
CA SER A 67 12.00 19.25 -29.98
C SER A 67 11.64 17.84 -30.49
N ASP A 68 11.49 16.88 -29.59
CA ASP A 68 11.02 15.53 -29.86
C ASP A 68 9.56 15.40 -29.38
N PRO A 69 8.56 15.32 -30.29
CA PRO A 69 7.18 15.15 -29.87
C PRO A 69 7.04 13.83 -29.11
N PRO A 70 6.54 13.83 -27.85
CA PRO A 70 6.27 12.59 -27.14
C PRO A 70 5.31 11.75 -27.99
N LYS A 71 5.67 10.49 -28.30
CA LYS A 71 4.73 9.51 -28.85
C LYS A 71 3.41 9.61 -28.10
N GLU A 72 2.29 9.66 -28.81
CA GLU A 72 0.98 9.89 -28.22
C GLU A 72 0.79 9.04 -26.95
N PRO A 73 0.55 9.66 -25.77
CA PRO A 73 0.42 8.93 -24.52
C PRO A 73 -0.73 7.92 -24.59
N ALA A 74 -0.68 6.89 -23.74
CA ALA A 74 -1.71 5.86 -23.69
C ALA A 74 -3.08 6.51 -23.47
N LYS A 75 -4.09 6.08 -24.25
CA LYS A 75 -5.46 6.49 -23.98
C LYS A 75 -5.77 6.16 -22.52
N ALA A 76 -6.31 7.11 -21.78
CA ALA A 76 -6.57 6.95 -20.34
C ALA A 76 -7.35 5.66 -20.03
N GLY A 77 -8.33 5.31 -20.88
CA GLY A 77 -9.09 4.06 -20.75
C GLY A 77 -8.24 2.78 -20.85
N THR A 78 -7.19 2.77 -21.69
CA THR A 78 -6.26 1.64 -21.80
C THR A 78 -5.41 1.49 -20.55
N VAL A 79 -4.91 2.60 -19.99
CA VAL A 79 -4.14 2.60 -18.74
C VAL A 79 -5.00 2.10 -17.59
N VAL A 80 -6.21 2.65 -17.45
CA VAL A 80 -7.17 2.23 -16.42
C VAL A 80 -7.52 0.75 -16.58
N ALA A 81 -7.81 0.27 -17.80
CA ALA A 81 -8.11 -1.14 -18.03
C ALA A 81 -6.96 -2.06 -17.58
N VAL A 82 -5.72 -1.74 -17.94
CA VAL A 82 -4.54 -2.52 -17.52
C VAL A 82 -4.36 -2.50 -15.99
N MET A 83 -4.59 -1.36 -15.35
CA MET A 83 -4.53 -1.23 -13.88
C MET A 83 -5.63 -2.00 -13.15
N LEU A 84 -6.78 -2.24 -13.78
CA LEU A 84 -7.89 -3.00 -13.21
C LEU A 84 -7.69 -4.51 -13.28
N ILE A 85 -6.88 -5.03 -14.22
CA ILE A 85 -6.61 -6.47 -14.37
C ILE A 85 -6.21 -7.14 -13.05
N PRO A 86 -5.16 -6.71 -12.32
CA PRO A 86 -4.73 -7.42 -11.13
C PRO A 86 -5.80 -7.38 -10.04
N MET A 87 -6.53 -6.28 -9.94
CA MET A 87 -7.59 -6.10 -8.95
C MET A 87 -8.76 -7.05 -9.21
N LEU A 88 -9.21 -7.19 -10.47
CA LEU A 88 -10.28 -8.11 -10.85
C LEU A 88 -9.89 -9.57 -10.61
N LEU A 89 -8.65 -9.94 -10.91
CA LEU A 89 -8.15 -11.30 -10.65
C LEU A 89 -8.07 -11.59 -9.14
N ILE A 90 -7.57 -10.65 -8.33
CA ILE A 90 -7.55 -10.81 -6.87
C ILE A 90 -8.98 -10.95 -6.31
N PHE A 91 -9.91 -10.13 -6.80
CA PHE A 91 -11.32 -10.25 -6.43
C PHE A 91 -11.95 -11.58 -6.85
N LEU A 92 -11.54 -12.17 -7.98
CA LEU A 92 -11.98 -13.51 -8.35
C LEU A 92 -11.58 -14.54 -7.29
N ASN A 93 -10.33 -14.53 -6.83
CA ASN A 93 -9.88 -15.45 -5.77
C ASN A 93 -10.62 -15.22 -4.46
N THR A 94 -10.86 -13.97 -4.07
CA THR A 94 -11.62 -13.64 -2.86
C THR A 94 -13.09 -14.02 -2.97
N GLY A 95 -13.73 -13.79 -4.11
CA GLY A 95 -15.10 -14.20 -4.37
C GLY A 95 -15.26 -15.72 -4.33
N VAL A 96 -14.34 -16.46 -4.96
CA VAL A 96 -14.30 -17.93 -4.89
C VAL A 96 -14.06 -18.41 -3.46
N SER A 97 -13.17 -17.76 -2.71
CA SER A 97 -12.94 -18.09 -1.30
C SER A 97 -14.18 -17.85 -0.44
N ALA A 98 -14.95 -16.79 -0.70
CA ALA A 98 -16.22 -16.53 -0.04
C ALA A 98 -17.28 -17.62 -0.36
N LEU A 99 -17.34 -18.07 -1.62
CA LEU A 99 -18.25 -19.16 -2.04
C LEU A 99 -17.93 -20.49 -1.36
N ILE A 100 -16.64 -20.78 -1.11
CA ILE A 100 -16.22 -21.95 -0.34
C ILE A 100 -16.67 -21.82 1.12
N SER A 101 -16.48 -20.65 1.74
CA SER A 101 -16.89 -20.40 3.13
C SER A 101 -18.39 -20.54 3.33
N GLU A 102 -19.20 -20.13 2.35
CA GLU A 102 -20.67 -20.30 2.33
C GLU A 102 -21.13 -21.72 1.94
N LYS A 103 -20.20 -22.67 1.73
CA LYS A 103 -20.46 -24.06 1.30
C LYS A 103 -21.26 -24.19 0.00
N LEU A 104 -21.26 -23.14 -0.85
CA LEU A 104 -21.94 -23.15 -2.14
C LEU A 104 -21.15 -23.92 -3.21
N VAL A 105 -19.83 -24.07 -3.01
CA VAL A 105 -18.91 -24.73 -3.95
C VAL A 105 -17.86 -25.53 -3.17
N SER A 106 -17.47 -26.70 -3.67
CA SER A 106 -16.40 -27.49 -3.04
C SER A 106 -15.01 -26.95 -3.40
N ALA A 107 -14.11 -26.94 -2.42
CA ALA A 107 -12.71 -26.54 -2.61
C ALA A 107 -11.93 -27.47 -3.55
N ASP A 108 -12.45 -28.68 -3.78
CA ASP A 108 -11.81 -29.72 -4.59
C ASP A 108 -12.11 -29.60 -6.09
N GLU A 109 -13.04 -28.71 -6.47
CA GLU A 109 -13.40 -28.55 -7.88
C GLU A 109 -12.25 -27.90 -8.67
N THR A 110 -11.91 -28.48 -9.81
CA THR A 110 -10.75 -28.04 -10.62
C THR A 110 -10.88 -26.58 -11.08
N TRP A 111 -12.10 -26.12 -11.37
CA TRP A 111 -12.33 -24.72 -11.77
C TRP A 111 -12.11 -23.74 -10.60
N VAL A 112 -12.44 -24.16 -9.37
CA VAL A 112 -12.20 -23.39 -8.13
C VAL A 112 -10.70 -23.22 -7.89
N GLN A 113 -9.96 -24.32 -7.95
CA GLN A 113 -8.51 -24.30 -7.77
C GLN A 113 -7.82 -23.45 -8.84
N THR A 114 -8.28 -23.57 -10.09
CA THR A 114 -7.78 -22.76 -11.21
C THR A 114 -8.06 -21.28 -11.00
N ALA A 115 -9.29 -20.92 -10.60
CA ALA A 115 -9.66 -19.53 -10.32
C ALA A 115 -8.87 -18.92 -9.15
N LYS A 116 -8.66 -19.69 -8.07
CA LYS A 116 -7.83 -19.28 -6.93
C LYS A 116 -6.36 -19.10 -7.33
N MET A 117 -5.83 -19.99 -8.16
CA MET A 117 -4.47 -19.88 -8.67
C MET A 117 -4.29 -18.61 -9.50
N ILE A 118 -5.18 -18.37 -10.48
CA ILE A 118 -5.14 -17.18 -11.35
C ILE A 118 -5.30 -15.90 -10.54
N GLY A 119 -6.18 -15.90 -9.54
CA GLY A 119 -6.42 -14.74 -8.69
C GLY A 119 -5.48 -14.61 -7.49
N SER A 120 -4.49 -15.49 -7.34
CA SER A 120 -3.44 -15.31 -6.34
C SER A 120 -2.59 -14.10 -6.70
N THR A 121 -2.15 -13.33 -5.69
CA THR A 121 -1.44 -12.06 -5.92
C THR A 121 -0.22 -12.19 -6.84
N PRO A 122 0.69 -13.18 -6.69
CA PRO A 122 1.84 -13.31 -7.60
C PRO A 122 1.41 -13.57 -9.05
N VAL A 123 0.42 -14.44 -9.28
CA VAL A 123 -0.04 -14.80 -10.63
C VAL A 123 -0.83 -13.65 -11.25
N ALA A 124 -1.71 -13.01 -10.50
CA ALA A 124 -2.47 -11.85 -10.95
C ALA A 124 -1.54 -10.70 -11.37
N LEU A 125 -0.48 -10.44 -10.60
CA LEU A 125 0.52 -9.42 -10.94
C LEU A 125 1.34 -9.81 -12.17
N LEU A 126 1.75 -11.07 -12.29
CA LEU A 126 2.47 -11.57 -13.47
C LEU A 126 1.63 -11.40 -14.74
N ILE A 127 0.37 -11.83 -14.72
CA ILE A 127 -0.56 -11.67 -15.84
C ILE A 127 -0.72 -10.19 -16.21
N SER A 128 -0.83 -9.31 -15.20
CA SER A 128 -0.98 -7.88 -15.40
C SER A 128 0.25 -7.23 -16.02
N VAL A 129 1.45 -7.63 -15.60
CA VAL A 129 2.71 -7.16 -16.20
C VAL A 129 2.83 -7.64 -17.64
N LEU A 130 2.55 -8.91 -17.93
CA LEU A 130 2.56 -9.43 -19.30
C LEU A 130 1.54 -8.71 -20.20
N ALA A 131 0.33 -8.47 -19.70
CA ALA A 131 -0.69 -7.71 -20.41
C ALA A 131 -0.23 -6.26 -20.66
N ALA A 132 0.39 -5.62 -19.68
CA ALA A 132 0.94 -4.27 -19.81
C ALA A 132 2.06 -4.21 -20.87
N LEU A 133 3.00 -5.14 -20.88
CA LEU A 133 4.08 -5.21 -21.86
C LEU A 133 3.56 -5.36 -23.30
N LEU A 134 2.50 -6.15 -23.49
CA LEU A 134 1.88 -6.35 -24.80
C LEU A 134 1.08 -5.12 -25.25
N VAL A 135 0.24 -4.57 -24.38
CA VAL A 135 -0.71 -3.49 -24.70
C VAL A 135 -0.05 -2.13 -24.75
N LEU A 136 0.81 -1.82 -23.79
CA LEU A 136 1.47 -0.51 -23.67
C LEU A 136 2.83 -0.47 -24.36
N GLY A 137 3.53 -1.61 -24.47
CA GLY A 137 4.79 -1.72 -25.19
C GLY A 137 4.60 -2.05 -26.67
N ARG A 138 4.42 -3.34 -26.97
CA ARG A 138 4.50 -3.86 -28.35
C ARG A 138 3.41 -3.30 -29.27
N LYS A 139 2.18 -3.12 -28.79
CA LYS A 139 1.07 -2.55 -29.59
C LYS A 139 1.18 -1.05 -29.87
N ARG A 140 2.12 -0.33 -29.22
CA ARG A 140 2.34 1.11 -29.42
C ARG A 140 3.63 1.42 -30.19
N GLY A 141 4.26 0.38 -30.75
CA GLY A 141 5.49 0.53 -31.53
C GLY A 141 6.70 0.93 -30.69
N GLU A 142 6.72 0.60 -29.40
CA GLU A 142 7.94 0.69 -28.60
C GLU A 142 8.94 -0.38 -29.05
N SER A 143 10.21 0.04 -29.17
CA SER A 143 11.29 -0.87 -29.54
C SER A 143 11.56 -1.86 -28.40
N GLY A 144 12.02 -3.07 -28.72
CA GLY A 144 12.34 -4.08 -27.72
C GLY A 144 13.32 -3.58 -26.65
N SER A 145 14.29 -2.73 -27.03
CA SER A 145 15.29 -2.21 -26.09
C SER A 145 14.73 -1.16 -25.12
N THR A 146 13.70 -0.40 -25.51
CA THR A 146 13.03 0.54 -24.59
C THR A 146 12.24 -0.23 -23.53
N LEU A 147 11.56 -1.29 -23.94
CA LEU A 147 10.80 -2.15 -23.04
C LEU A 147 11.71 -2.88 -22.06
N GLU A 148 12.82 -3.42 -22.56
CA GLU A 148 13.87 -4.07 -21.77
C GLU A 148 14.45 -3.12 -20.71
N LYS A 149 14.88 -1.90 -21.11
CA LYS A 149 15.37 -0.88 -20.16
C LYS A 149 14.34 -0.53 -19.08
N THR A 150 13.05 -0.51 -19.43
CA THR A 150 11.97 -0.21 -18.48
C THR A 150 11.82 -1.33 -17.45
N VAL A 151 11.88 -2.59 -17.89
CA VAL A 151 11.81 -3.76 -17.00
C VAL A 151 13.07 -3.85 -16.12
N ASP A 152 14.25 -3.64 -16.70
CA ASP A 152 15.52 -3.62 -15.96
C ASP A 152 15.55 -2.53 -14.89
N GLY A 153 15.00 -1.35 -15.20
CA GLY A 153 14.88 -0.24 -14.25
C GLY A 153 14.01 -0.57 -13.03
N ALA A 154 13.09 -1.54 -13.13
CA ALA A 154 12.25 -1.98 -12.02
C ALA A 154 12.97 -2.98 -11.08
N LEU A 155 14.06 -3.63 -11.51
CA LEU A 155 14.76 -4.64 -10.72
C LEU A 155 15.37 -4.06 -9.43
N ALA A 156 16.01 -2.89 -9.51
CA ALA A 156 16.67 -2.28 -8.36
C ALA A 156 15.68 -1.95 -7.21
N PRO A 157 14.52 -1.28 -7.46
CA PRO A 157 13.49 -1.11 -6.45
C PRO A 157 12.97 -2.44 -5.86
N VAL A 158 12.79 -3.46 -6.69
CA VAL A 158 12.30 -4.79 -6.27
C VAL A 158 13.27 -5.48 -5.32
N CYS A 159 14.59 -5.41 -5.58
CA CYS A 159 15.61 -6.01 -4.71
C CYS A 159 15.53 -5.50 -3.26
N SER A 160 15.33 -4.19 -3.08
CA SER A 160 15.18 -3.59 -1.74
C SER A 160 13.97 -4.14 -1.00
N VAL A 161 12.83 -4.25 -1.70
CA VAL A 161 11.59 -4.81 -1.13
C VAL A 161 11.77 -6.27 -0.72
N ILE A 162 12.39 -7.10 -1.58
CA ILE A 162 12.63 -8.52 -1.29
C ILE A 162 13.54 -8.68 -0.06
N LEU A 163 14.64 -7.93 0.00
CA LEU A 163 15.59 -8.00 1.12
C LEU A 163 14.95 -7.59 2.45
N ILE A 164 14.19 -6.49 2.45
CA ILE A 164 13.53 -5.98 3.67
C ILE A 164 12.42 -6.93 4.12
N THR A 165 11.62 -7.46 3.20
CA THR A 165 10.55 -8.42 3.51
C THR A 165 11.14 -9.74 4.03
N GLY A 166 12.20 -10.26 3.40
CA GLY A 166 12.89 -11.46 3.84
C GLY A 166 13.55 -11.30 5.23
N ALA A 167 14.22 -10.17 5.46
CA ALA A 167 14.79 -9.84 6.77
C ALA A 167 13.70 -9.71 7.85
N GLY A 168 12.58 -9.05 7.53
CA GLY A 168 11.42 -8.94 8.40
C GLY A 168 10.83 -10.31 8.76
N GLY A 169 10.72 -11.22 7.79
CA GLY A 169 10.25 -12.59 8.01
C GLY A 169 11.15 -13.39 8.95
N MET A 170 12.47 -13.32 8.75
CA MET A 170 13.43 -13.95 9.66
C MET A 170 13.35 -13.35 11.07
N PHE A 171 13.28 -12.03 11.18
CA PHE A 171 13.16 -11.32 12.46
C PHE A 171 11.89 -11.71 13.21
N GLY A 172 10.73 -11.73 12.53
CA GLY A 172 9.47 -12.22 13.10
C GLY A 172 9.52 -13.70 13.49
N GLY A 173 10.28 -14.52 12.75
CA GLY A 173 10.59 -15.91 13.10
C GLY A 173 11.36 -16.02 14.43
N VAL A 174 12.42 -15.22 14.59
CA VAL A 174 13.23 -15.17 15.83
C VAL A 174 12.39 -14.67 17.01
N LEU A 175 11.55 -13.65 16.84
CA LEU A 175 10.65 -13.15 17.89
C LEU A 175 9.61 -14.19 18.33
N ARG A 176 9.10 -15.00 17.40
CA ARG A 176 8.21 -16.12 17.74
C ARG A 176 8.95 -17.23 18.49
N ALA A 177 10.11 -17.64 18.00
CA ALA A 177 10.91 -18.71 18.60
C ALA A 177 11.43 -18.34 20.01
N SER A 178 11.75 -17.07 20.24
CA SER A 178 12.23 -16.55 21.53
C SER A 178 11.13 -16.31 22.57
N GLY A 179 9.84 -16.37 22.18
CA GLY A 179 8.71 -16.08 23.07
C GLY A 179 8.49 -14.60 23.39
N ILE A 180 9.37 -13.70 22.93
CA ILE A 180 9.25 -12.24 23.11
C ILE A 180 7.94 -11.71 22.54
N GLY A 181 7.45 -12.31 21.45
CA GLY A 181 6.18 -11.94 20.84
C GLY A 181 4.97 -12.03 21.78
N LYS A 182 4.95 -13.07 22.62
CA LYS A 182 3.90 -13.24 23.64
C LYS A 182 4.06 -12.23 24.76
N ALA A 183 5.28 -12.03 25.25
CA ALA A 183 5.57 -11.03 26.28
C ALA A 183 5.20 -9.60 25.84
N LEU A 184 5.40 -9.26 24.56
CA LEU A 184 4.98 -7.98 23.98
C LEU A 184 3.45 -7.85 23.97
N ALA A 185 2.74 -8.90 23.55
CA ALA A 185 1.28 -8.93 23.54
C ALA A 185 0.70 -8.79 24.96
N ASP A 186 1.25 -9.53 25.92
CA ASP A 186 0.87 -9.48 27.33
C ASP A 186 1.15 -8.08 27.92
N SER A 187 2.31 -7.49 27.64
CA SER A 187 2.65 -6.12 28.09
C SER A 187 1.71 -5.06 27.52
N MET A 188 1.31 -5.21 26.24
CA MET A 188 0.34 -4.30 25.63
C MET A 188 -1.06 -4.47 26.24
N ALA A 189 -1.46 -5.71 26.54
CA ALA A 189 -2.71 -6.01 27.23
C ALA A 189 -2.73 -5.43 28.65
N ASP A 190 -1.63 -5.54 29.39
CA ASP A 190 -1.46 -4.97 30.73
C ASP A 190 -1.52 -3.43 30.72
N LEU A 191 -1.01 -2.80 29.67
CA LEU A 191 -1.13 -1.36 29.44
C LEU A 191 -2.52 -0.94 28.92
N GLY A 192 -3.40 -1.90 28.62
CA GLY A 192 -4.72 -1.64 28.02
C GLY A 192 -4.65 -1.07 26.60
N ILE A 193 -3.52 -1.22 25.90
CA ILE A 193 -3.34 -0.73 24.53
C ILE A 193 -3.92 -1.77 23.56
N PRO A 194 -4.98 -1.45 22.80
CA PRO A 194 -5.51 -2.36 21.80
C PRO A 194 -4.45 -2.69 20.74
N VAL A 195 -4.38 -3.94 20.31
CA VAL A 195 -3.39 -4.39 19.28
C VAL A 195 -3.45 -3.53 18.02
N LEU A 196 -4.65 -3.12 17.61
CA LEU A 196 -4.88 -2.19 16.50
C LEU A 196 -4.09 -0.87 16.68
N LEU A 197 -4.19 -0.25 17.86
CA LEU A 197 -3.49 0.99 18.18
C LEU A 197 -1.97 0.77 18.26
N GLY A 198 -1.53 -0.32 18.87
CA GLY A 198 -0.10 -0.63 18.92
C GLY A 198 0.52 -0.85 17.55
N CYS A 199 -0.19 -1.50 16.63
CA CYS A 199 0.27 -1.68 15.25
C CYS A 199 0.40 -0.34 14.51
N PHE A 200 -0.58 0.56 14.68
CA PHE A 200 -0.51 1.93 14.15
C PHE A 200 0.67 2.71 14.73
N LEU A 201 0.85 2.69 16.05
CA LEU A 201 1.93 3.43 16.73
C LEU A 201 3.31 2.89 16.39
N ALA A 202 3.47 1.56 16.30
CA ALA A 202 4.71 0.93 15.87
C ALA A 202 5.09 1.38 14.44
N ALA A 203 4.13 1.36 13.52
CA ALA A 203 4.35 1.82 12.15
C ALA A 203 4.65 3.31 12.08
N LEU A 204 3.98 4.14 12.88
CA LEU A 204 4.22 5.58 12.96
C LEU A 204 5.61 5.91 13.51
N ALA A 205 6.03 5.23 14.58
CA ALA A 205 7.36 5.41 15.17
C ALA A 205 8.46 5.01 14.17
N LEU A 206 8.30 3.88 13.47
CA LEU A 206 9.23 3.45 12.44
C LEU A 206 9.22 4.38 11.23
N ARG A 207 8.06 4.95 10.85
CA ARG A 207 7.95 5.96 9.79
C ARG A 207 8.73 7.22 10.13
N ILE A 208 8.58 7.74 11.36
CA ILE A 208 9.32 8.92 11.83
C ILE A 208 10.82 8.63 11.88
N ALA A 209 11.24 7.43 12.24
CA ALA A 209 12.67 7.09 12.29
C ALA A 209 13.28 6.88 10.90
N GLN A 210 12.60 6.12 10.02
CA GLN A 210 13.17 5.58 8.78
C GLN A 210 12.82 6.39 7.54
N GLY A 211 11.74 7.16 7.56
CA GLY A 211 11.34 8.00 6.44
C GLY A 211 10.84 7.26 5.20
N SER A 212 10.71 5.93 5.17
CA SER A 212 10.09 5.20 4.04
C SER A 212 8.81 4.49 4.47
N ALA A 213 7.70 4.75 3.79
CA ALA A 213 6.39 4.22 4.19
C ALA A 213 6.32 2.70 4.01
N THR A 214 6.85 2.20 2.89
CA THR A 214 6.90 0.76 2.62
C THR A 214 7.78 0.02 3.63
N VAL A 215 8.94 0.58 3.97
CA VAL A 215 9.87 -0.05 4.93
C VAL A 215 9.29 0.01 6.35
N ALA A 216 8.69 1.14 6.73
CA ALA A 216 8.03 1.28 8.02
C ALA A 216 6.86 0.29 8.16
N LEU A 217 6.01 0.15 7.15
CA LEU A 217 4.89 -0.79 7.14
C LEU A 217 5.36 -2.24 7.26
N THR A 218 6.30 -2.65 6.41
CA THR A 218 6.81 -4.04 6.40
C THR A 218 7.53 -4.39 7.70
N THR A 219 8.35 -3.48 8.23
CA THR A 219 9.07 -3.66 9.50
C THR A 219 8.11 -3.70 10.69
N ALA A 220 7.13 -2.80 10.73
CA ALA A 220 6.11 -2.79 11.79
C ALA A 220 5.26 -4.05 11.75
N ALA A 221 4.86 -4.50 10.56
CA ALA A 221 4.09 -5.72 10.41
C ALA A 221 4.87 -6.95 10.86
N ALA A 222 6.14 -7.07 10.49
CA ALA A 222 7.01 -8.15 10.96
C ALA A 222 7.19 -8.14 12.49
N LEU A 223 7.38 -6.95 13.08
CA LEU A 223 7.53 -6.77 14.53
C LEU A 223 6.26 -7.13 15.29
N MET A 224 5.10 -6.73 14.77
CA MET A 224 3.80 -6.90 15.43
C MET A 224 3.12 -8.24 15.13
N ALA A 225 3.59 -8.98 14.11
CA ALA A 225 3.02 -10.25 13.71
C ALA A 225 2.82 -11.25 14.85
N PRO A 226 3.77 -11.41 15.81
CA PRO A 226 3.55 -12.32 16.92
C PRO A 226 2.39 -11.89 17.85
N ALA A 227 2.23 -10.59 18.08
CA ALA A 227 1.17 -10.06 18.93
C ALA A 227 -0.21 -10.15 18.26
N VAL A 228 -0.27 -9.90 16.94
CA VAL A 228 -1.49 -10.08 16.14
C VAL A 228 -1.91 -11.55 16.11
N ALA A 229 -0.95 -12.48 15.95
CA ALA A 229 -1.23 -13.91 15.96
C ALA A 229 -1.71 -14.42 17.33
N ALA A 230 -1.17 -13.87 18.43
CA ALA A 230 -1.57 -14.25 19.79
C ALA A 230 -3.01 -13.86 20.13
N ALA A 231 -3.54 -12.80 19.49
CA ALA A 231 -4.87 -12.27 19.76
C ALA A 231 -6.02 -12.97 18.98
N ALA A 232 -5.71 -13.91 18.08
CA ALA A 232 -6.67 -14.76 17.37
C ALA A 232 -7.85 -14.01 16.70
N PHE A 233 -7.55 -12.95 15.95
CA PHE A 233 -8.55 -12.13 15.25
C PHE A 233 -9.22 -12.85 14.06
N THR A 234 -10.42 -12.41 13.70
CA THR A 234 -11.11 -12.86 12.48
C THR A 234 -10.42 -12.31 11.22
N ASP A 235 -10.66 -12.92 10.04
CA ASP A 235 -10.05 -12.46 8.78
C ASP A 235 -10.33 -10.97 8.49
N TRP A 236 -11.55 -10.51 8.78
CA TRP A 236 -11.96 -9.11 8.60
C TRP A 236 -11.27 -8.16 9.59
N GLN A 237 -11.08 -8.61 10.83
CA GLN A 237 -10.33 -7.86 11.84
C GLN A 237 -8.84 -7.77 11.48
N LEU A 238 -8.25 -8.85 10.96
CA LEU A 238 -6.89 -8.84 10.42
C LEU A 238 -6.74 -7.85 9.27
N ALA A 239 -7.72 -7.78 8.37
CA ALA A 239 -7.72 -6.79 7.30
C ALA A 239 -7.75 -5.34 7.84
N CYS A 240 -8.53 -5.08 8.89
CA CYS A 240 -8.55 -3.77 9.56
C CYS A 240 -7.20 -3.46 10.24
N ILE A 241 -6.54 -4.45 10.84
CA ILE A 241 -5.21 -4.28 11.43
C ILE A 241 -4.17 -3.94 10.36
N VAL A 242 -4.21 -4.59 9.18
CA VAL A 242 -3.35 -4.22 8.05
C VAL A 242 -3.55 -2.75 7.67
N LEU A 243 -4.81 -2.29 7.56
CA LEU A 243 -5.12 -0.90 7.23
C LEU A 243 -4.65 0.09 8.32
N ALA A 244 -4.76 -0.28 9.60
CA ALA A 244 -4.27 0.52 10.71
C ALA A 244 -2.73 0.64 10.69
N THR A 245 -2.00 -0.46 10.48
CA THR A 245 -0.54 -0.44 10.33
C THR A 245 -0.13 0.39 9.10
N ALA A 246 -0.85 0.25 7.99
CA ALA A 246 -0.64 1.03 6.79
C ALA A 246 -0.85 2.53 7.02
N ALA A 247 -1.89 2.91 7.78
CA ALA A 247 -2.15 4.29 8.16
C ALA A 247 -0.98 4.87 8.97
N GLY A 248 -0.47 4.13 9.96
CA GLY A 248 0.67 4.56 10.77
C GLY A 248 1.93 4.78 9.94
N SER A 249 2.16 3.91 8.94
CA SER A 249 3.36 3.96 8.11
C SER A 249 3.48 5.20 7.21
N VAL A 250 2.42 5.97 7.03
CA VAL A 250 2.44 7.16 6.15
C VAL A 250 2.57 8.47 6.93
N GLY A 251 2.19 8.47 8.21
CA GLY A 251 2.06 9.67 9.04
C GLY A 251 3.39 10.39 9.28
N CYS A 252 3.30 11.67 9.67
CA CYS A 252 4.45 12.47 10.12
C CYS A 252 5.64 12.49 9.15
N SER A 253 5.36 12.51 7.85
CA SER A 253 6.39 12.49 6.80
C SER A 253 7.22 13.77 6.77
N HIS A 254 8.53 13.71 7.04
CA HIS A 254 9.43 14.89 7.09
C HIS A 254 10.71 14.70 6.26
N PHE A 255 11.77 15.45 6.56
CA PHE A 255 13.03 15.52 5.81
C PHE A 255 13.78 14.19 5.61
N ASN A 256 13.44 13.11 6.32
CA ASN A 256 13.99 11.77 6.08
C ASN A 256 13.22 10.98 5.01
N ASP A 257 12.10 11.51 4.53
CA ASP A 257 11.27 10.90 3.49
C ASP A 257 11.63 11.43 2.11
N SER A 258 11.85 10.51 1.17
CA SER A 258 12.09 10.87 -0.24
C SER A 258 10.86 11.50 -0.89
N GLY A 259 9.66 11.11 -0.47
CA GLY A 259 8.40 11.71 -0.92
C GLY A 259 8.27 13.19 -0.58
N PHE A 260 8.68 13.58 0.63
CA PHE A 260 8.77 14.97 1.08
C PHE A 260 9.62 15.81 0.11
N TRP A 261 10.80 15.33 -0.24
CA TRP A 261 11.70 16.04 -1.16
C TRP A 261 11.22 16.04 -2.61
N LEU A 262 10.63 14.92 -3.06
CA LEU A 262 10.07 14.81 -4.40
C LEU A 262 8.96 15.85 -4.61
N VAL A 263 7.99 15.91 -3.70
CA VAL A 263 6.85 16.83 -3.82
C VAL A 263 7.29 18.28 -3.62
N GLY A 264 8.19 18.54 -2.66
CA GLY A 264 8.78 19.87 -2.48
C GLY A 264 9.44 20.39 -3.76
N ARG A 265 10.26 19.58 -4.44
CA ARG A 265 10.92 19.97 -5.69
C ARG A 265 9.99 20.03 -6.89
N LEU A 266 9.06 19.08 -7.01
CA LEU A 266 8.10 19.07 -8.12
C LEU A 266 7.19 20.29 -8.10
N LEU A 267 6.87 20.79 -6.92
CA LEU A 267 6.01 21.96 -6.72
C LEU A 267 6.80 23.24 -6.43
N ASP A 268 8.13 23.22 -6.52
CA ASP A 268 9.00 24.36 -6.21
C ASP A 268 8.72 25.02 -4.84
N MET A 269 8.47 24.20 -3.82
CA MET A 269 8.20 24.63 -2.45
C MET A 269 9.46 24.62 -1.60
N ASP A 270 9.60 25.62 -0.73
CA ASP A 270 10.61 25.63 0.33
C ASP A 270 10.28 24.62 1.45
N VAL A 271 11.27 24.29 2.27
CA VAL A 271 11.14 23.28 3.34
C VAL A 271 10.03 23.63 4.34
N PRO A 272 9.93 24.86 4.88
CA PRO A 272 8.81 25.26 5.74
C PRO A 272 7.43 25.06 5.11
N THR A 273 7.27 25.41 3.83
CA THR A 273 6.01 25.22 3.12
C THR A 273 5.71 23.75 2.91
N THR A 274 6.71 22.95 2.54
CA THR A 274 6.56 21.50 2.38
C THR A 274 6.17 20.83 3.70
N LEU A 275 6.70 21.25 4.84
CA LEU A 275 6.26 20.77 6.16
C LEU A 275 4.79 21.12 6.43
N LYS A 276 4.37 22.36 6.12
CA LYS A 276 2.98 22.81 6.32
C LYS A 276 1.98 22.13 5.39
N THR A 277 2.40 21.67 4.22
CA THR A 277 1.53 21.03 3.22
C THR A 277 1.64 19.51 3.26
N TRP A 278 2.81 18.96 2.91
CA TRP A 278 3.05 17.53 2.79
C TRP A 278 2.94 16.80 4.13
N THR A 279 3.68 17.25 5.15
CA THR A 279 3.67 16.58 6.46
C THR A 279 2.28 16.64 7.07
N ALA A 280 1.61 17.79 7.02
CA ALA A 280 0.25 17.94 7.49
C ALA A 280 -0.74 17.02 6.76
N ASN A 281 -0.66 16.96 5.43
CA ASN A 281 -1.48 16.05 4.62
C ASN A 281 -1.22 14.58 4.98
N GLN A 282 0.04 14.15 5.07
CA GLN A 282 0.37 12.76 5.39
C GLN A 282 -0.07 12.36 6.81
N THR A 283 0.07 13.26 7.78
CA THR A 283 -0.47 13.05 9.12
C THR A 283 -1.99 12.95 9.12
N LEU A 284 -2.69 13.77 8.32
CA LEU A 284 -4.14 13.68 8.19
C LEU A 284 -4.57 12.35 7.54
N ILE A 285 -3.84 11.86 6.51
CA ILE A 285 -4.06 10.54 5.93
C ILE A 285 -3.92 9.44 6.98
N ALA A 286 -2.89 9.50 7.82
CA ALA A 286 -2.67 8.54 8.90
C ALA A 286 -3.81 8.55 9.93
N LEU A 287 -4.27 9.73 10.34
CA LEU A 287 -5.35 9.87 11.32
C LEU A 287 -6.69 9.36 10.78
N ILE A 288 -7.05 9.75 9.55
CA ILE A 288 -8.30 9.30 8.92
C ILE A 288 -8.25 7.80 8.65
N GLY A 289 -7.14 7.31 8.10
CA GLY A 289 -6.94 5.88 7.84
C GLY A 289 -7.06 5.05 9.11
N PHE A 290 -6.46 5.50 10.22
CA PHE A 290 -6.59 4.83 11.52
C PHE A 290 -8.01 4.88 12.06
N ALA A 291 -8.66 6.05 12.03
CA ALA A 291 -10.04 6.21 12.53
C ALA A 291 -11.03 5.32 11.77
N LEU A 292 -10.90 5.25 10.44
CA LEU A 292 -11.73 4.36 9.61
C LEU A 292 -11.42 2.89 9.88
N SER A 293 -10.13 2.53 10.03
CA SER A 293 -9.74 1.15 10.37
C SER A 293 -10.28 0.73 11.73
N ALA A 294 -10.25 1.62 12.73
CA ALA A 294 -10.78 1.37 14.06
C ALA A 294 -12.31 1.26 14.08
N LEU A 295 -12.99 2.10 13.30
CA LEU A 295 -14.44 2.02 13.16
C LEU A 295 -14.86 0.71 12.46
N LEU A 296 -14.18 0.34 11.38
CA LEU A 296 -14.43 -0.93 10.70
C LEU A 296 -14.16 -2.10 11.64
N PHE A 297 -13.05 -2.08 12.37
CA PHE A 297 -12.69 -3.10 13.35
C PHE A 297 -13.75 -3.28 14.44
N ALA A 298 -14.41 -2.21 14.88
CA ALA A 298 -15.47 -2.29 15.89
C ALA A 298 -16.80 -2.88 15.35
N ILE A 299 -16.97 -2.92 14.02
CA ILE A 299 -18.20 -3.41 13.36
C ILE A 299 -18.09 -4.90 12.99
N VAL A 300 -16.86 -5.41 12.78
CA VAL A 300 -16.58 -6.79 12.32
C VAL A 300 -16.06 -7.71 13.42
#